data_AF-A0A7W0WUL0-F1
#
_entry.id   AF-A0A7W0WUL0-F1
#
_cell.length_a   1.000
_cell.length_b   1.000
_cell.length_c   1.000
_cell.angle_alpha   90.00
_cell.angle_beta   90.00
_cell.angle_gamma   90.00
#
_symmetry.space_group_name_H-M   'P 1'
#
loop_
_entity.id
_entity.type
_entity.pdbx_description
1 polymer ?
#
loop_
_entity_poly.entity_id
_entity_poly.type
_entity_poly.pdbx_seq_one_letter_code
_entity_poly.pdbx_strand_id
1 'polypeptide(L)'
;MWGPVLVVAALAACGKADPPAPTRVENDPEERCDPKETRVCVGSRVVACEDGKLGRALRQCSDTCRKGQCVGQCAEGAELIYVVDSHDRLLSFDPRKLPSDPFKQIGVMNCDASGSPFSMSVDRGGTAWVLYTGGEMFEVSTIDAKCKPSGFKRDGRRTFGMGFVTDVAGGKSEKLYVAANDGSHDLMTIDTTQDEPTATFAVKLPQTSQHPELTGTSEGRLFGFFPSSSDASFVQEIDRKSGSFIGTKWELGDRLGLVEAYAFAHWGGVFYIFVTSGASTVRAVDRRTGAYQLVLDNLPYRITGAGVSTCAPERDQAKAAPGPT
;
A
#
# COMPACT_ATOMS: atom_id res chain seq x y z
N MET A 1 -65.48 35.73 -51.27
CA MET A 1 -64.45 34.69 -51.45
C MET A 1 -63.13 35.41 -51.70
N TRP A 2 -62.33 35.78 -50.69
CA TRP A 2 -61.40 34.95 -49.90
C TRP A 2 -60.47 34.11 -50.79
N GLY A 3 -59.18 34.49 -50.87
CA GLY A 3 -58.11 33.94 -51.72
C GLY A 3 -57.49 32.63 -51.22
N PRO A 4 -56.26 32.21 -51.62
CA PRO A 4 -55.06 33.06 -51.52
C PRO A 4 -53.98 32.91 -52.63
N VAL A 5 -52.95 33.73 -52.42
CA VAL A 5 -51.68 33.95 -53.13
C VAL A 5 -50.73 32.75 -53.00
N LEU A 6 -49.98 32.44 -54.06
CA LEU A 6 -48.88 31.46 -54.06
C LEU A 6 -47.53 32.19 -53.88
N VAL A 7 -46.82 31.89 -52.79
CA VAL A 7 -45.47 32.41 -52.50
C VAL A 7 -44.42 31.37 -52.90
N VAL A 8 -43.44 31.79 -53.70
CA VAL A 8 -42.25 31.03 -54.11
C VAL A 8 -41.22 31.10 -52.99
N ALA A 9 -40.78 29.94 -52.48
CA ALA A 9 -39.66 29.85 -51.53
C ALA A 9 -38.42 29.27 -52.25
N ALA A 10 -37.41 30.12 -52.45
CA ALA A 10 -36.07 29.70 -52.84
C ALA A 10 -35.29 29.27 -51.58
N LEU A 11 -34.79 28.03 -51.57
CA LEU A 11 -33.90 27.53 -50.52
C LEU A 11 -32.46 27.98 -50.82
N ALA A 12 -31.96 28.92 -50.04
CA ALA A 12 -30.53 29.27 -49.99
C ALA A 12 -29.80 28.29 -49.06
N ALA A 13 -28.81 27.57 -49.59
CA ALA A 13 -27.92 26.72 -48.81
C ALA A 13 -26.78 27.58 -48.20
N CYS A 14 -26.83 27.80 -46.88
CA CYS A 14 -25.70 28.35 -46.14
C CYS A 14 -24.73 27.21 -45.76
N GLY A 15 -23.57 27.16 -46.42
CA GLY A 15 -22.45 26.34 -45.96
C GLY A 15 -21.88 26.90 -44.65
N LYS A 16 -21.91 26.09 -43.58
CA LYS A 16 -21.16 26.40 -42.36
C LYS A 16 -19.70 26.04 -42.61
N ALA A 17 -18.81 27.03 -42.52
CA ALA A 17 -17.38 26.78 -42.44
C ALA A 17 -17.06 26.12 -41.09
N ASP A 18 -16.24 25.07 -41.11
CA ASP A 18 -15.74 24.45 -39.89
C ASP A 18 -14.89 25.47 -39.09
N PRO A 19 -15.01 25.50 -37.75
CA PRO A 19 -14.14 26.32 -36.93
C PRO A 19 -12.68 25.86 -37.09
N PRO A 20 -11.70 26.78 -37.10
CA PRO A 20 -10.29 26.40 -37.20
C PRO A 20 -9.91 25.50 -36.02
N ALA A 21 -9.14 24.45 -36.29
CA ALA A 21 -8.56 23.59 -35.27
C ALA A 21 -7.81 24.44 -34.24
N PRO A 22 -7.95 24.15 -32.93
CA PRO A 22 -7.25 24.92 -31.90
C PRO A 22 -5.74 24.82 -32.13
N THR A 23 -5.11 25.96 -32.38
CA THR A 23 -3.66 26.10 -32.47
C THR A 23 -3.06 25.67 -31.14
N ARG A 24 -2.24 24.61 -31.16
CA ARG A 24 -1.46 24.13 -30.03
C ARG A 24 -0.55 25.25 -29.51
N VAL A 25 -0.89 25.84 -28.38
CA VAL A 25 -0.03 26.80 -27.68
C VAL A 25 1.07 25.99 -27.01
N GLU A 26 2.30 26.12 -27.52
CA GLU A 26 3.45 25.29 -27.14
C GLU A 26 4.01 25.58 -25.72
N ASN A 27 3.28 26.33 -24.89
CA ASN A 27 3.71 26.76 -23.56
C ASN A 27 2.52 27.00 -22.61
N ASP A 28 1.64 26.02 -22.42
CA ASP A 28 0.64 26.08 -21.37
C ASP A 28 1.26 25.63 -20.02
N PRO A 29 1.32 26.49 -18.99
CA PRO A 29 1.77 26.10 -17.65
C PRO A 29 0.92 24.96 -17.03
N GLU A 30 -0.28 24.67 -17.56
CA GLU A 30 -1.10 23.54 -17.13
C GLU A 30 -0.59 22.17 -17.62
N GLU A 31 0.38 22.10 -18.54
CA GLU A 31 0.96 20.83 -19.04
C GLU A 31 2.23 20.37 -18.28
N ARG A 32 2.65 21.10 -17.25
CA ARG A 32 3.87 20.80 -16.48
C ARG A 32 3.55 20.20 -15.11
N CYS A 33 4.48 19.40 -14.61
CA CYS A 33 4.46 18.83 -13.27
C CYS A 33 5.86 18.92 -12.65
N ASP A 34 5.97 18.77 -11.33
CA ASP A 34 7.29 18.67 -10.69
C ASP A 34 7.95 17.35 -11.12
N PRO A 35 9.12 17.37 -11.80
CA PRO A 35 9.81 16.14 -12.22
C PRO A 35 10.14 15.18 -11.07
N LYS A 36 10.09 15.64 -9.81
CA LYS A 36 10.27 14.81 -8.62
C LYS A 36 9.05 13.97 -8.27
N GLU A 37 7.87 14.40 -8.71
CA GLU A 37 6.65 13.64 -8.55
C GLU A 37 6.51 12.63 -9.69
N THR A 38 6.02 11.43 -9.40
CA THR A 38 5.72 10.42 -10.43
C THR A 38 4.26 10.49 -10.88
N ARG A 39 3.41 11.10 -10.05
CA ARG A 39 1.98 11.28 -10.28
C ARG A 39 1.54 12.61 -9.70
N VAL A 40 0.65 13.30 -10.41
CA VAL A 40 0.08 14.56 -9.96
C VAL A 40 -1.43 14.57 -10.18
N CYS A 41 -2.11 15.49 -9.50
CA CYS A 41 -3.55 15.69 -9.67
C CYS A 41 -3.81 16.79 -10.68
N VAL A 42 -4.62 16.49 -11.71
CA VAL A 42 -5.13 17.45 -12.68
C VAL A 42 -6.65 17.39 -12.64
N GLY A 43 -7.26 18.32 -11.92
CA GLY A 43 -8.67 18.21 -11.51
C GLY A 43 -8.89 16.96 -10.65
N SER A 44 -9.88 16.13 -11.01
CA SER A 44 -10.18 14.86 -10.36
C SER A 44 -9.45 13.65 -10.95
N ARG A 45 -8.43 13.86 -11.81
CA ARG A 45 -7.62 12.78 -12.41
C ARG A 45 -6.25 12.68 -11.76
N VAL A 46 -5.79 11.45 -11.59
CA VAL A 46 -4.37 11.15 -11.38
C VAL A 46 -3.71 11.04 -12.76
N VAL A 47 -2.66 11.82 -12.96
CA VAL A 47 -1.91 11.89 -14.23
C VAL A 47 -0.45 11.54 -13.94
N ALA A 48 0.19 10.79 -14.84
CA ALA A 48 1.61 10.51 -14.73
C ALA A 48 2.41 11.81 -14.86
N CYS A 49 3.51 11.94 -14.12
CA CYS A 49 4.49 12.98 -14.35
C CYS A 49 5.76 12.35 -14.91
N GLU A 50 6.08 12.71 -16.14
CA GLU A 50 7.19 12.15 -16.92
C GLU A 50 8.13 13.30 -17.28
N ASP A 51 9.28 13.37 -16.60
CA ASP A 51 10.33 14.38 -16.83
C ASP A 51 9.81 15.83 -16.83
N GLY A 52 8.92 16.14 -15.88
CA GLY A 52 8.35 17.47 -15.69
C GLY A 52 7.18 17.81 -16.61
N LYS A 53 6.70 16.85 -17.41
CA LYS A 53 5.53 16.98 -18.26
C LYS A 53 4.41 16.07 -17.79
N LEU A 54 3.18 16.57 -17.88
CA LEU A 54 2.01 15.73 -17.70
C LEU A 54 1.98 14.65 -18.78
N GLY A 55 2.05 13.40 -18.34
CA GLY A 55 1.92 12.22 -19.18
C GLY A 55 0.47 11.79 -19.33
N ARG A 56 0.26 10.48 -19.55
CA ARG A 56 -1.09 9.92 -19.68
C ARG A 56 -1.89 10.04 -18.38
N ALA A 57 -3.21 10.18 -18.51
CA ALA A 57 -4.12 10.00 -17.39
C ALA A 57 -3.98 8.55 -16.90
N LEU A 58 -3.60 8.38 -15.64
CA LEU A 58 -3.48 7.08 -15.00
C LEU A 58 -4.84 6.62 -14.48
N ARG A 59 -5.64 7.56 -13.95
CA ARG A 59 -6.93 7.23 -13.34
C ARG A 59 -7.86 8.44 -13.22
N GLN A 60 -9.17 8.18 -13.32
CA GLN A 60 -10.23 9.10 -12.90
C GLN A 60 -10.67 8.77 -11.47
N CYS A 61 -10.61 9.74 -10.56
CA CYS A 61 -11.14 9.58 -9.21
C CYS A 61 -12.66 9.79 -9.21
N SER A 62 -13.41 8.99 -8.43
CA SER A 62 -14.87 9.25 -8.23
C SER A 62 -15.11 10.49 -7.37
N ASP A 63 -14.19 10.73 -6.43
CA ASP A 63 -14.30 11.80 -5.45
C ASP A 63 -13.19 12.83 -5.75
N THR A 64 -12.20 12.96 -4.86
CA THR A 64 -11.14 13.98 -4.96
C THR A 64 -9.79 13.34 -5.28
N CYS A 65 -9.01 13.97 -6.16
CA CYS A 65 -7.58 13.68 -6.30
C CYS A 65 -6.79 14.60 -5.35
N ARG A 66 -5.88 14.04 -4.54
CA ARG A 66 -4.95 14.82 -3.70
C ARG A 66 -3.56 14.20 -3.77
N LYS A 67 -2.51 15.04 -3.92
CA LYS A 67 -1.10 14.62 -3.97
C LYS A 67 -0.82 13.43 -4.93
N GLY A 68 -1.44 13.44 -6.12
CA GLY A 68 -1.27 12.37 -7.11
C GLY A 68 -2.01 11.06 -6.83
N GLN A 69 -2.98 11.07 -5.90
CA GLN A 69 -3.73 9.88 -5.49
C GLN A 69 -5.25 10.15 -5.45
N CYS A 70 -6.05 9.12 -5.74
CA CYS A 70 -7.50 9.18 -5.52
C CYS A 70 -7.81 8.95 -4.04
N VAL A 71 -8.33 9.97 -3.38
CA VAL A 71 -8.73 9.87 -1.98
C VAL A 71 -9.95 8.96 -1.88
N GLY A 72 -9.87 7.94 -1.02
CA GLY A 72 -10.97 7.04 -0.75
C GLY A 72 -11.22 5.93 -1.77
N GLN A 73 -10.39 5.82 -2.81
CA GLN A 73 -10.47 4.75 -3.81
C GLN A 73 -9.20 3.90 -3.85
N CYS A 74 -9.37 2.61 -4.09
CA CYS A 74 -8.28 1.64 -4.22
C CYS A 74 -7.54 1.77 -5.53
N ALA A 75 -6.23 2.03 -5.53
CA ALA A 75 -5.42 2.02 -6.75
C ALA A 75 -5.44 0.66 -7.47
N GLU A 76 -5.23 0.68 -8.79
CA GLU A 76 -5.03 -0.57 -9.54
C GLU A 76 -3.78 -1.28 -9.00
N GLY A 77 -3.88 -2.60 -8.79
CA GLY A 77 -2.81 -3.38 -8.16
C GLY A 77 -2.68 -3.19 -6.64
N ALA A 78 -3.49 -2.34 -5.98
CA ALA A 78 -3.54 -2.25 -4.52
C ALA A 78 -4.09 -3.52 -3.85
N GLU A 79 -4.48 -4.51 -4.65
CA GLU A 79 -4.97 -5.81 -4.23
C GLU A 79 -3.86 -6.84 -3.97
N LEU A 80 -2.59 -6.56 -4.29
CA LEU A 80 -1.47 -7.48 -4.04
C LEU A 80 -0.79 -7.25 -2.68
N ILE A 81 -0.02 -8.23 -2.24
CA ILE A 81 0.99 -8.02 -1.20
C ILE A 81 2.22 -7.39 -1.87
N TYR A 82 2.78 -6.36 -1.27
CA TYR A 82 4.08 -5.82 -1.66
C TYR A 82 5.09 -6.15 -0.59
N VAL A 83 6.31 -6.46 -1.01
CA VAL A 83 7.41 -6.75 -0.09
C VAL A 83 8.65 -5.96 -0.48
N VAL A 84 9.45 -5.64 0.53
CA VAL A 84 10.78 -5.07 0.37
C VAL A 84 11.80 -5.98 1.04
N ASP A 85 12.94 -6.15 0.38
CA ASP A 85 14.05 -6.94 0.90
C ASP A 85 15.22 -6.07 1.38
N SER A 86 16.19 -6.71 2.04
CA SER A 86 17.35 -6.01 2.59
C SER A 86 18.34 -5.46 1.55
N HIS A 87 18.07 -5.62 0.25
CA HIS A 87 18.85 -5.08 -0.87
C HIS A 87 18.03 -4.07 -1.68
N ASP A 88 17.04 -3.44 -1.04
CA ASP A 88 16.21 -2.39 -1.62
C ASP A 88 15.35 -2.85 -2.81
N ARG A 89 15.18 -4.16 -3.01
CA ARG A 89 14.28 -4.67 -4.06
C ARG A 89 12.85 -4.54 -3.58
N LEU A 90 12.04 -3.80 -4.33
CA LEU A 90 10.59 -3.79 -4.19
C LEU A 90 10.01 -4.88 -5.10
N LEU A 91 9.21 -5.77 -4.53
CA LEU A 91 8.53 -6.84 -5.25
C LEU A 91 7.03 -6.83 -4.94
N SER A 92 6.22 -7.27 -5.90
CA SER A 92 4.88 -7.75 -5.58
C SER A 92 4.92 -9.26 -5.31
N PHE A 93 4.03 -9.71 -4.43
CA PHE A 93 3.74 -11.09 -4.11
C PHE A 93 2.26 -11.33 -4.38
N ASP A 94 1.96 -12.22 -5.33
CA ASP A 94 0.61 -12.61 -5.69
C ASP A 94 0.30 -14.01 -5.14
N PRO A 95 -0.45 -14.12 -4.03
CA PRO A 95 -0.74 -15.42 -3.45
C PRO A 95 -1.51 -16.36 -4.38
N ARG A 96 -2.20 -15.86 -5.41
CA ARG A 96 -2.94 -16.67 -6.39
C ARG A 96 -2.02 -17.54 -7.25
N LYS A 97 -0.72 -17.22 -7.31
CA LYS A 97 0.27 -17.98 -8.09
C LYS A 97 0.92 -19.13 -7.32
N LEU A 98 0.67 -19.23 -6.02
CA LEU A 98 1.21 -20.33 -5.21
C LEU A 98 0.66 -21.69 -5.69
N PRO A 99 1.48 -22.77 -5.61
CA PRO A 99 2.84 -22.82 -5.08
C PRO A 99 3.94 -22.53 -6.13
N SER A 100 3.58 -22.05 -7.34
CA SER A 100 4.58 -21.58 -8.32
C SER A 100 5.17 -20.23 -7.85
N ASP A 101 6.02 -19.59 -8.67
CA ASP A 101 6.64 -18.31 -8.32
C ASP A 101 5.59 -17.18 -8.16
N PRO A 102 5.33 -16.68 -6.93
CA PRO A 102 4.40 -15.59 -6.71
C PRO A 102 5.06 -14.21 -6.76
N PHE A 103 6.40 -14.14 -6.86
CA PHE A 103 7.12 -12.89 -6.80
C PHE A 103 7.26 -12.25 -8.18
N LYS A 104 7.15 -10.93 -8.22
CA LYS A 104 7.55 -10.13 -9.38
C LYS A 104 8.31 -8.91 -8.88
N GLN A 105 9.58 -8.80 -9.25
CA GLN A 105 10.34 -7.60 -8.96
C GLN A 105 9.76 -6.41 -9.72
N ILE A 106 9.50 -5.32 -9.01
CA ILE A 106 9.03 -4.04 -9.55
C ILE A 106 10.24 -3.18 -9.91
N GLY A 107 11.21 -3.10 -8.99
CA GLY A 107 12.44 -2.34 -9.19
C GLY A 107 13.34 -2.40 -7.96
N VAL A 108 14.50 -1.76 -8.07
CA VAL A 108 15.38 -1.48 -6.94
C VAL A 108 15.13 -0.04 -6.52
N MET A 109 14.75 0.15 -5.26
CA MET A 109 14.57 1.48 -4.69
C MET A 109 15.94 2.15 -4.54
N ASN A 110 15.99 3.45 -4.80
CA ASN A 110 17.18 4.26 -4.59
C ASN A 110 16.81 5.49 -3.75
N CYS A 111 16.31 5.21 -2.54
CA CYS A 111 15.96 6.25 -1.59
C CYS A 111 17.26 6.80 -0.97
N ASP A 112 17.37 8.10 -0.77
CA ASP A 112 18.50 8.73 -0.07
C ASP A 112 18.38 8.50 1.45
N ALA A 113 18.43 7.24 1.85
CA ALA A 113 18.17 6.76 3.20
C ALA A 113 19.46 6.28 3.89
N SER A 114 19.46 6.32 5.22
CA SER A 114 20.52 5.70 5.99
C SER A 114 20.17 4.24 6.32
N GLY A 115 21.04 3.32 5.90
CA GLY A 115 20.93 1.89 6.23
C GLY A 115 19.92 1.15 5.33
N SER A 116 19.40 0.01 5.79
CA SER A 116 18.50 -0.85 5.00
C SER A 116 17.02 -0.63 5.32
N PRO A 117 16.09 -1.09 4.45
CA PRO A 117 14.67 -1.16 4.76
C PRO A 117 14.42 -1.99 6.02
N PHE A 118 13.56 -1.49 6.90
CA PHE A 118 13.21 -2.08 8.20
C PHE A 118 11.78 -2.61 8.26
N SER A 119 10.81 -1.87 7.72
CA SER A 119 9.40 -2.28 7.61
C SER A 119 8.74 -1.55 6.44
N MET A 120 7.58 -2.04 5.98
CA MET A 120 6.83 -1.43 4.88
C MET A 120 5.33 -1.62 5.08
N SER A 121 4.52 -0.62 4.71
CA SER A 121 3.07 -0.75 4.55
C SER A 121 2.60 -0.06 3.26
N VAL A 122 1.43 -0.39 2.72
CA VAL A 122 0.92 0.21 1.47
C VAL A 122 -0.41 0.90 1.72
N ASP A 123 -0.56 2.14 1.26
CA ASP A 123 -1.82 2.89 1.42
C ASP A 123 -2.87 2.54 0.34
N ARG A 124 -4.07 3.10 0.43
CA ARG A 124 -5.16 2.97 -0.56
C ARG A 124 -4.80 3.51 -1.94
N GLY A 125 -3.90 4.48 -2.00
CA GLY A 125 -3.36 5.05 -3.23
C GLY A 125 -2.31 4.15 -3.91
N GLY A 126 -1.95 3.02 -3.29
CA GLY A 126 -0.90 2.14 -3.79
C GLY A 126 0.50 2.74 -3.63
N THR A 127 0.70 3.66 -2.70
CA THR A 127 2.04 4.12 -2.31
C THR A 127 2.53 3.23 -1.17
N ALA A 128 3.74 2.68 -1.33
CA ALA A 128 4.44 1.98 -0.27
C ALA A 128 5.13 2.99 0.65
N TRP A 129 4.90 2.90 1.95
CA TRP A 129 5.55 3.66 2.99
C TRP A 129 6.63 2.77 3.60
N VAL A 130 7.90 3.09 3.31
CA VAL A 130 9.06 2.26 3.65
C VAL A 130 9.88 2.95 4.75
N LEU A 131 10.00 2.30 5.90
CA LEU A 131 10.83 2.75 7.02
C LEU A 131 12.23 2.16 6.87
N TYR A 132 13.26 2.96 7.09
CA TYR A 132 14.65 2.53 7.08
C TYR A 132 15.21 2.45 8.49
N THR A 133 16.28 1.66 8.67
CA THR A 133 17.01 1.52 9.95
C THR A 133 17.58 2.84 10.49
N GLY A 134 17.76 3.87 9.66
CA GLY A 134 18.10 5.23 10.07
C GLY A 134 16.94 6.05 10.64
N GLY A 135 15.71 5.50 10.66
CA GLY A 135 14.49 6.14 11.13
C GLY A 135 13.79 7.01 10.09
N GLU A 136 14.35 7.19 8.90
CA GLU A 136 13.68 7.86 7.80
C GLU A 136 12.55 7.00 7.22
N MET A 137 11.48 7.64 6.77
CA MET A 137 10.40 6.99 6.04
C MET A 137 10.23 7.62 4.66
N PHE A 138 10.08 6.80 3.64
CA PHE A 138 9.92 7.23 2.25
C PHE A 138 8.60 6.74 1.67
N GLU A 139 8.03 7.57 0.78
CA GLU A 139 6.98 7.14 -0.12
C GLU A 139 7.63 6.51 -1.35
N VAL A 140 7.20 5.30 -1.70
CA VAL A 140 7.74 4.51 -2.81
C VAL A 140 6.60 4.09 -3.73
N SER A 141 6.76 4.35 -5.02
CA SER A 141 5.81 3.95 -6.04
C SER A 141 5.81 2.43 -6.23
N THR A 142 4.66 1.79 -6.04
CA THR A 142 4.47 0.34 -6.34
C THR A 142 4.47 0.00 -7.83
N ILE A 143 4.58 1.00 -8.71
CA ILE A 143 4.65 0.79 -10.16
C ILE A 143 6.09 0.68 -10.65
N ASP A 144 7.00 1.49 -10.12
CA ASP A 144 8.35 1.67 -10.67
C ASP A 144 9.45 1.85 -9.59
N ALA A 145 9.12 1.62 -8.31
CA ALA A 145 10.05 1.70 -7.17
C ALA A 145 10.73 3.06 -6.94
N LYS A 146 10.26 4.14 -7.58
CA LYS A 146 10.79 5.49 -7.33
C LYS A 146 10.42 5.97 -5.92
N CYS A 147 11.41 6.54 -5.24
CA CYS A 147 11.29 7.09 -3.90
C CYS A 147 11.05 8.60 -3.91
N LYS A 148 10.31 9.08 -2.92
CA LYS A 148 10.33 10.48 -2.49
C LYS A 148 10.29 10.58 -0.96
N PRO A 149 10.91 11.60 -0.34
CA PRO A 149 10.79 11.82 1.09
C PRO A 149 9.32 11.96 1.50
N SER A 150 8.91 11.29 2.57
CA SER A 150 7.52 11.36 3.07
C SER A 150 7.22 12.59 3.91
N GLY A 151 8.24 13.38 4.28
CA GLY A 151 8.12 14.46 5.27
C GLY A 151 7.95 13.98 6.71
N PHE A 152 8.02 12.66 6.97
CA PHE A 152 7.88 12.10 8.31
C PHE A 152 8.90 12.68 9.29
N LYS A 153 8.41 13.25 10.38
CA LYS A 153 9.21 13.74 11.50
C LYS A 153 9.67 12.56 12.35
N ARG A 154 10.84 12.03 12.01
CA ARG A 154 11.48 10.96 12.77
C ARG A 154 11.84 11.40 14.19
N ASP A 155 11.69 10.47 15.13
CA ASP A 155 12.22 10.55 16.48
C ASP A 155 13.54 9.76 16.56
N GLY A 156 14.66 10.44 16.32
CA GLY A 156 15.97 9.80 16.23
C GLY A 156 16.03 8.70 15.16
N ARG A 157 16.56 7.52 15.53
CA ARG A 157 16.61 6.32 14.69
C ARG A 157 15.55 5.28 15.08
N ARG A 158 14.46 5.72 15.71
CA ARG A 158 13.40 4.83 16.18
C ARG A 158 12.78 4.09 14.99
N THR A 159 12.68 2.77 15.13
CA THR A 159 12.06 1.88 14.13
C THR A 159 10.77 1.29 14.68
N PHE A 160 9.93 0.76 13.78
CA PHE A 160 8.64 0.18 14.13
C PHE A 160 8.15 -0.76 13.03
N GLY A 161 7.38 -1.77 13.41
CA GLY A 161 6.56 -2.54 12.47
C GLY A 161 5.26 -1.79 12.18
N MET A 162 4.72 -1.89 10.97
CA MET A 162 3.63 -0.99 10.56
C MET A 162 2.60 -1.58 9.59
N GLY A 163 1.37 -1.09 9.67
CA GLY A 163 0.25 -1.53 8.83
C GLY A 163 -0.85 -0.47 8.73
N PHE A 164 -1.37 -0.24 7.52
CA PHE A 164 -2.54 0.62 7.33
C PHE A 164 -3.81 -0.11 7.76
N VAL A 165 -4.71 0.58 8.46
CA VAL A 165 -6.00 0.04 8.91
C VAL A 165 -7.10 1.02 8.53
N THR A 166 -8.20 0.53 7.95
CA THR A 166 -9.38 1.40 7.72
C THR A 166 -9.95 1.87 9.05
N ASP A 167 -10.38 3.13 9.13
CA ASP A 167 -10.91 3.68 10.39
C ASP A 167 -12.14 2.90 10.88
N VAL A 168 -13.04 2.61 9.94
CA VAL A 168 -14.29 1.85 10.14
C VAL A 168 -14.45 0.81 9.02
N ALA A 169 -15.10 -0.32 9.29
CA ALA A 169 -15.34 -1.35 8.29
C ALA A 169 -16.05 -0.77 7.04
N GLY A 170 -15.50 -1.04 5.85
CA GLY A 170 -16.02 -0.51 4.59
C GLY A 170 -15.79 1.00 4.38
N GLY A 171 -15.05 1.64 5.27
CA GLY A 171 -14.68 3.05 5.18
C GLY A 171 -13.70 3.34 4.03
N LYS A 172 -13.56 4.63 3.73
CA LYS A 172 -12.65 5.15 2.71
C LYS A 172 -11.39 5.79 3.29
N SER A 173 -11.36 6.03 4.60
CA SER A 173 -10.24 6.60 5.33
C SER A 173 -9.49 5.52 6.10
N GLU A 174 -8.19 5.73 6.27
CA GLU A 174 -7.30 4.83 6.98
C GLU A 174 -6.22 5.61 7.72
N LYS A 175 -5.56 4.94 8.65
CA LYS A 175 -4.38 5.44 9.34
C LYS A 175 -3.29 4.38 9.33
N LEU A 176 -2.04 4.85 9.33
CA LEU A 176 -0.89 3.98 9.53
C LEU A 176 -0.74 3.73 11.03
N TYR A 177 -0.87 2.48 11.45
CA TYR A 177 -0.54 2.06 12.80
C TYR A 177 0.90 1.57 12.83
N VAL A 178 1.63 1.93 13.89
CA VAL A 178 3.03 1.57 14.06
C VAL A 178 3.30 1.05 15.47
N ALA A 179 4.00 -0.08 15.60
CA ALA A 179 4.40 -0.68 16.86
C ALA A 179 5.90 -0.44 17.07
N ALA A 180 6.26 0.29 18.13
CA ALA A 180 7.64 0.66 18.42
C ALA A 180 8.55 -0.57 18.55
N ASN A 181 9.72 -0.53 17.90
CA ASN A 181 10.76 -1.55 18.00
C ASN A 181 11.77 -1.19 19.12
N ASP A 182 11.26 -0.90 20.31
CA ASP A 182 12.05 -0.55 21.50
C ASP A 182 11.35 -0.98 22.80
N GLY A 183 11.98 -0.72 23.95
CA GLY A 183 11.44 -1.13 25.26
C GLY A 183 10.13 -0.45 25.68
N SER A 184 9.59 0.50 24.90
CA SER A 184 8.36 1.20 25.27
C SER A 184 7.10 0.38 24.99
N HIS A 185 7.14 -0.49 23.98
CA HIS A 185 6.01 -1.25 23.45
C HIS A 185 4.80 -0.37 23.07
N ASP A 186 5.05 0.86 22.62
CA ASP A 186 3.98 1.77 22.20
C ASP A 186 3.38 1.33 20.86
N LEU A 187 2.06 1.31 20.79
CA LEU A 187 1.31 1.43 19.56
C LEU A 187 1.03 2.91 19.31
N MET A 188 1.37 3.40 18.13
CA MET A 188 1.20 4.77 17.69
C MET A 188 0.42 4.81 16.38
N THR A 189 -0.07 5.99 16.03
CA THR A 189 -0.67 6.28 14.73
C THR A 189 0.11 7.37 14.01
N ILE A 190 0.19 7.27 12.68
CA ILE A 190 0.70 8.30 11.80
C ILE A 190 -0.42 8.67 10.83
N ASP A 191 -0.81 9.95 10.81
CA ASP A 191 -1.68 10.50 9.78
C ASP A 191 -0.82 10.92 8.58
N THR A 192 -0.77 10.05 7.58
CA THR A 192 0.02 10.23 6.35
C THR A 192 -0.54 11.30 5.41
N THR A 193 -1.66 11.91 5.76
CA THR A 193 -2.25 12.99 4.96
C THR A 193 -1.71 14.37 5.31
N GLN A 194 -1.01 14.49 6.44
CA GLN A 194 -0.36 15.71 6.90
C GLN A 194 0.90 16.02 6.06
N ASP A 195 1.31 17.29 6.02
CA ASP A 195 2.54 17.68 5.32
C ASP A 195 3.81 17.26 6.08
N GLU A 196 3.72 17.17 7.41
CA GLU A 196 4.78 16.67 8.27
C GLU A 196 4.23 15.58 9.20
N PRO A 197 4.01 14.35 8.69
CA PRO A 197 3.48 13.26 9.49
C PRO A 197 4.34 12.99 10.72
N THR A 198 3.70 12.79 11.88
CA THR A 198 4.37 12.44 13.14
C THR A 198 3.68 11.26 13.79
N ALA A 199 4.47 10.42 14.47
CA ALA A 199 3.92 9.35 15.28
C ALA A 199 3.24 9.95 16.54
N THR A 200 1.99 9.55 16.78
CA THR A 200 1.21 9.95 17.95
C THR A 200 0.89 8.72 18.78
N PHE A 201 1.23 8.74 20.06
CA PHE A 201 0.91 7.67 21.01
C PHE A 201 -0.58 7.36 21.01
N ALA A 202 -0.92 6.07 20.90
CA ALA A 202 -2.27 5.57 21.05
C ALA A 202 -2.41 4.78 22.36
N VAL A 203 -1.68 3.67 22.48
CA VAL A 203 -1.78 2.71 23.60
C VAL A 203 -0.47 1.93 23.77
N LYS A 204 -0.34 1.16 24.85
CA LYS A 204 0.75 0.18 25.01
C LYS A 204 0.30 -1.22 24.61
N LEU A 205 1.16 -1.95 23.90
CA LEU A 205 0.97 -3.36 23.59
C LEU A 205 1.44 -4.24 24.76
N PRO A 206 0.87 -5.44 24.93
CA PRO A 206 1.43 -6.46 25.81
C PRO A 206 2.90 -6.75 25.48
N GLN A 207 3.71 -6.96 26.53
CA GLN A 207 5.11 -7.30 26.36
C GLN A 207 5.26 -8.71 25.78
N THR A 208 6.13 -8.85 24.79
CA THR A 208 6.47 -10.09 24.11
C THR A 208 7.98 -10.14 23.89
N SER A 209 8.51 -11.27 23.43
CA SER A 209 9.95 -11.48 23.24
C SER A 209 10.55 -10.61 22.14
N GLN A 210 9.80 -10.31 21.08
CA GLN A 210 10.19 -9.43 19.98
C GLN A 210 9.02 -8.55 19.54
N HIS A 211 9.33 -7.45 18.87
CA HIS A 211 8.36 -6.47 18.42
C HIS A 211 7.58 -6.96 17.19
N PRO A 212 6.27 -6.64 17.08
CA PRO A 212 5.47 -7.16 16.00
C PRO A 212 5.65 -6.39 14.69
N GLU A 213 5.56 -7.12 13.58
CA GLU A 213 5.17 -6.53 12.30
C GLU A 213 3.64 -6.52 12.21
N LEU A 214 3.08 -5.46 11.63
CA LEU A 214 1.64 -5.19 11.67
C LEU A 214 1.00 -5.35 10.29
N THR A 215 -0.28 -5.73 10.27
CA THR A 215 -1.10 -5.67 9.07
C THR A 215 -2.53 -5.31 9.45
N GLY A 216 -3.18 -4.47 8.65
CA GLY A 216 -4.51 -3.95 8.94
C GLY A 216 -5.47 -4.16 7.78
N THR A 217 -6.74 -4.40 8.10
CA THR A 217 -7.72 -4.88 7.12
C THR A 217 -8.75 -3.80 6.75
N SER A 218 -9.49 -4.07 5.67
CA SER A 218 -10.64 -3.26 5.23
C SER A 218 -11.83 -3.31 6.22
N GLU A 219 -11.84 -4.32 7.10
CA GLU A 219 -12.79 -4.49 8.20
C GLU A 219 -12.46 -3.60 9.41
N GLY A 220 -11.36 -2.83 9.36
CA GLY A 220 -10.90 -1.98 10.45
C GLY A 220 -10.23 -2.74 11.61
N ARG A 221 -9.68 -3.93 11.31
CA ARG A 221 -9.02 -4.81 12.28
C ARG A 221 -7.50 -4.71 12.11
N LEU A 222 -6.77 -4.76 13.22
CA LEU A 222 -5.31 -4.71 13.26
C LEU A 222 -4.77 -6.04 13.78
N PHE A 223 -3.80 -6.61 13.08
CA PHE A 223 -3.13 -7.84 13.47
C PHE A 223 -1.63 -7.60 13.59
N GLY A 224 -0.99 -8.31 14.52
CA GLY A 224 0.46 -8.38 14.64
C GLY A 224 0.97 -9.80 14.49
N PHE A 225 2.09 -9.96 13.80
CA PHE A 225 2.92 -11.16 13.89
C PHE A 225 4.01 -10.94 14.92
N PHE A 226 4.06 -11.80 15.93
CA PHE A 226 5.00 -11.74 17.05
C PHE A 226 6.00 -12.90 16.93
N PRO A 227 7.22 -12.64 16.42
CA PRO A 227 8.25 -13.65 16.34
C PRO A 227 8.80 -14.00 17.74
N SER A 228 9.25 -15.24 17.88
CA SER A 228 9.92 -15.74 19.07
C SER A 228 10.93 -16.81 18.70
N SER A 229 12.11 -16.75 19.32
CA SER A 229 13.17 -17.75 19.18
C SER A 229 13.13 -18.82 20.28
N SER A 230 12.45 -18.55 21.39
CA SER A 230 12.29 -19.47 22.54
C SER A 230 10.93 -20.18 22.55
N ASP A 231 9.89 -19.46 22.13
CA ASP A 231 8.49 -19.89 22.20
C ASP A 231 7.87 -20.01 20.80
N ALA A 232 6.63 -20.45 20.74
CA ALA A 232 5.88 -20.42 19.48
C ALA A 232 5.70 -18.96 19.04
N SER A 233 6.14 -18.65 17.83
CA SER A 233 5.76 -17.40 17.15
C SER A 233 4.26 -17.45 16.84
N PHE A 234 3.59 -16.29 16.84
CA PHE A 234 2.14 -16.28 16.66
C PHE A 234 1.64 -15.02 15.97
N VAL A 235 0.45 -15.12 15.39
CA VAL A 235 -0.35 -13.98 14.93
C VAL A 235 -1.46 -13.73 15.95
N GLN A 236 -1.78 -12.46 16.19
CA GLN A 236 -2.82 -12.05 17.12
C GLN A 236 -3.49 -10.75 16.65
N GLU A 237 -4.81 -10.66 16.84
CA GLU A 237 -5.52 -9.39 16.68
C GLU A 237 -5.28 -8.46 17.88
N ILE A 238 -5.11 -7.17 17.59
CA ILE A 238 -4.82 -6.12 18.57
C ILE A 238 -6.01 -5.16 18.64
N ASP A 239 -6.57 -4.98 19.83
CA ASP A 239 -7.54 -3.92 20.07
C ASP A 239 -6.87 -2.55 20.02
N ARG A 240 -7.24 -1.72 19.06
CA ARG A 240 -6.60 -0.41 18.79
C ARG A 240 -6.78 0.62 19.92
N LYS A 241 -7.71 0.39 20.85
CA LYS A 241 -8.07 1.33 21.93
C LYS A 241 -7.46 0.99 23.28
N SER A 242 -7.17 -0.29 23.52
CA SER A 242 -6.60 -0.79 24.76
C SER A 242 -5.21 -1.40 24.57
N GLY A 243 -4.84 -1.75 23.33
CA GLY A 243 -3.62 -2.50 23.00
C GLY A 243 -3.72 -4.00 23.28
N SER A 244 -4.80 -4.45 23.93
CA SER A 244 -4.99 -5.85 24.33
C SER A 244 -5.06 -6.79 23.12
N PHE A 245 -4.58 -8.00 23.31
CA PHE A 245 -4.81 -9.10 22.39
C PHE A 245 -6.27 -9.57 22.46
N ILE A 246 -6.92 -9.70 21.31
CA ILE A 246 -8.33 -10.10 21.24
C ILE A 246 -8.54 -11.30 20.30
N GLY A 247 -9.52 -12.14 20.62
CA GLY A 247 -9.91 -13.26 19.76
C GLY A 247 -8.89 -14.41 19.73
N THR A 248 -8.75 -15.02 18.55
CA THR A 248 -7.93 -16.23 18.38
C THR A 248 -6.44 -15.88 18.35
N LYS A 249 -5.64 -16.68 19.08
CA LYS A 249 -4.18 -16.71 18.92
C LYS A 249 -3.82 -17.77 17.90
N TRP A 250 -3.14 -17.38 16.83
CA TRP A 250 -2.70 -18.31 15.79
C TRP A 250 -1.22 -18.61 15.95
N GLU A 251 -0.89 -19.69 16.64
CA GLU A 251 0.49 -20.15 16.77
C GLU A 251 0.98 -20.74 15.44
N LEU A 252 2.22 -20.43 15.07
CA LEU A 252 2.88 -21.09 13.95
C LEU A 252 3.13 -22.56 14.33
N GLY A 253 2.96 -23.46 13.36
CA GLY A 253 3.14 -24.90 13.57
C GLY A 253 4.61 -25.33 13.72
N ASP A 254 5.57 -24.43 13.47
CA ASP A 254 7.00 -24.65 13.57
C ASP A 254 7.68 -23.66 14.53
N ARG A 255 8.87 -24.02 15.00
CA ARG A 255 9.77 -23.09 15.71
C ARG A 255 10.69 -22.42 14.70
N LEU A 256 10.78 -21.10 14.77
CA LEU A 256 11.55 -20.32 13.80
C LEU A 256 13.07 -20.32 14.06
N GLY A 257 13.53 -20.70 15.25
CA GLY A 257 14.95 -20.55 15.60
C GLY A 257 15.36 -19.08 15.73
N LEU A 258 16.60 -18.75 15.38
CA LEU A 258 17.10 -17.37 15.40
C LEU A 258 16.54 -16.58 14.22
N VAL A 259 15.55 -15.74 14.47
CA VAL A 259 14.94 -14.88 13.44
C VAL A 259 15.88 -13.71 13.11
N GLU A 260 16.29 -13.61 11.85
CA GLU A 260 17.20 -12.58 11.34
C GLU A 260 16.45 -11.45 10.62
N ALA A 261 15.30 -11.75 9.99
CA ALA A 261 14.41 -10.78 9.36
C ALA A 261 12.99 -11.35 9.30
N TYR A 262 11.98 -10.50 9.39
CA TYR A 262 10.58 -10.90 9.27
C TYR A 262 9.72 -9.78 8.71
N ALA A 263 8.61 -10.17 8.08
CA ALA A 263 7.58 -9.25 7.61
C ALA A 263 6.22 -9.95 7.60
N PHE A 264 5.14 -9.16 7.58
CA PHE A 264 3.80 -9.69 7.80
C PHE A 264 2.74 -8.98 6.95
N ALA A 265 1.87 -9.75 6.30
CA ALA A 265 0.74 -9.20 5.56
C ALA A 265 -0.47 -10.13 5.60
N HIS A 266 -1.68 -9.57 5.60
CA HIS A 266 -2.90 -10.33 5.33
C HIS A 266 -3.24 -10.30 3.84
N TRP A 267 -3.86 -11.36 3.33
CA TRP A 267 -4.49 -11.36 2.01
C TRP A 267 -5.51 -12.49 1.89
N GLY A 268 -6.72 -12.21 1.40
CA GLY A 268 -7.75 -13.22 1.17
C GLY A 268 -8.17 -14.01 2.41
N GLY A 269 -8.05 -13.41 3.60
CA GLY A 269 -8.28 -14.10 4.88
C GLY A 269 -7.22 -15.13 5.26
N VAL A 270 -6.00 -14.99 4.71
CA VAL A 270 -4.80 -15.74 5.06
C VAL A 270 -3.75 -14.74 5.53
N PHE A 271 -2.99 -15.14 6.54
CA PHE A 271 -1.83 -14.44 7.05
C PHE A 271 -0.58 -14.97 6.38
N TYR A 272 0.17 -14.11 5.70
CA TYR A 272 1.45 -14.44 5.09
C TYR A 272 2.58 -13.88 5.96
N ILE A 273 3.45 -14.77 6.41
CA ILE A 273 4.59 -14.44 7.27
C ILE A 273 5.87 -14.76 6.50
N PHE A 274 6.65 -13.72 6.22
CA PHE A 274 7.96 -13.82 5.58
C PHE A 274 9.00 -13.86 6.69
N VAL A 275 9.89 -14.86 6.67
CA VAL A 275 10.91 -15.03 7.73
C VAL A 275 12.22 -15.45 7.11
N THR A 276 13.31 -14.88 7.61
CA THR A 276 14.67 -15.37 7.41
C THR A 276 15.22 -15.87 8.74
N SER A 277 15.59 -17.15 8.77
CA SER A 277 16.26 -17.81 9.90
C SER A 277 17.18 -18.88 9.31
N GLY A 278 18.40 -18.48 8.95
CA GLY A 278 19.29 -19.27 8.09
C GLY A 278 18.86 -19.32 6.62
N ALA A 279 17.58 -19.63 6.34
CA ALA A 279 16.96 -19.57 5.02
C ALA A 279 15.74 -18.65 5.01
N SER A 280 15.49 -17.98 3.89
CA SER A 280 14.30 -17.15 3.69
C SER A 280 13.11 -18.00 3.23
N THR A 281 11.95 -17.77 3.83
CA THR A 281 10.75 -18.63 3.73
C THR A 281 9.47 -17.78 3.75
N VAL A 282 8.37 -18.34 3.21
CA VAL A 282 7.01 -17.80 3.41
C VAL A 282 6.15 -18.87 4.08
N ARG A 283 5.44 -18.46 5.13
CA ARG A 283 4.44 -19.27 5.83
C ARG A 283 3.05 -18.67 5.63
N ALA A 284 2.04 -19.51 5.61
CA ALA A 284 0.65 -19.11 5.54
C ALA A 284 -0.12 -19.65 6.76
N VAL A 285 -0.97 -18.81 7.36
CA VAL A 285 -1.94 -19.21 8.36
C VAL A 285 -3.34 -18.80 7.95
N ASP A 286 -4.23 -19.77 7.77
CA ASP A 286 -5.64 -19.51 7.46
C ASP A 286 -6.32 -18.88 8.70
N ARG A 287 -6.76 -17.63 8.59
CA ARG A 287 -7.35 -16.86 9.71
C ARG A 287 -8.57 -17.53 10.34
N ARG A 288 -9.33 -18.32 9.58
CA ARG A 288 -10.58 -18.94 10.05
C ARG A 288 -10.34 -20.25 10.77
N THR A 289 -9.43 -21.06 10.25
CA THR A 289 -9.20 -22.44 10.70
C THR A 289 -7.93 -22.59 11.55
N GLY A 290 -7.02 -21.62 11.47
CA GLY A 290 -5.68 -21.71 12.02
C GLY A 290 -4.77 -22.70 11.28
N ALA A 291 -5.21 -23.21 10.11
CA ALA A 291 -4.39 -24.11 9.31
C ALA A 291 -3.08 -23.41 8.91
N TYR A 292 -1.96 -24.02 9.32
CA TYR A 292 -0.61 -23.52 9.09
C TYR A 292 0.06 -24.28 7.93
N GLN A 293 0.80 -23.59 7.09
CA GLN A 293 1.62 -24.17 6.03
C GLN A 293 2.92 -23.40 5.82
N LEU A 294 4.04 -24.11 5.62
CA LEU A 294 5.23 -23.56 4.98
C LEU A 294 4.97 -23.58 3.46
N VAL A 295 4.74 -22.42 2.85
CA VAL A 295 4.31 -22.34 1.44
C VAL A 295 5.46 -22.17 0.47
N LEU A 296 6.56 -21.54 0.91
CA LEU A 296 7.79 -21.40 0.14
C LEU A 296 9.01 -21.48 1.06
N ASP A 297 10.10 -22.04 0.55
CA ASP A 297 11.39 -22.11 1.23
C ASP A 297 12.54 -21.70 0.30
N ASN A 298 13.74 -21.54 0.90
CA ASN A 298 14.99 -21.24 0.18
C ASN A 298 14.90 -20.04 -0.78
N LEU A 299 14.18 -19.01 -0.37
CA LEU A 299 13.98 -17.81 -1.18
C LEU A 299 15.29 -17.03 -1.33
N PRO A 300 15.53 -16.40 -2.50
CA PRO A 300 16.69 -15.53 -2.69
C PRO A 300 16.48 -14.12 -2.10
N TYR A 301 15.37 -13.89 -1.39
CA TYR A 301 14.95 -12.60 -0.88
C TYR A 301 14.89 -12.63 0.65
N ARG A 302 15.78 -11.87 1.30
CA ARG A 302 15.69 -11.57 2.73
C ARG A 302 14.71 -10.42 2.93
N ILE A 303 13.42 -10.75 2.99
CA ILE A 303 12.33 -9.80 3.17
C ILE A 303 12.40 -9.15 4.55
N THR A 304 12.34 -7.82 4.60
CA THR A 304 12.34 -7.01 5.84
C THR A 304 11.08 -6.19 6.02
N GLY A 305 10.26 -5.99 4.98
CA GLY A 305 8.97 -5.33 5.11
C GLY A 305 7.94 -5.91 4.15
N ALA A 306 6.68 -5.94 4.56
CA ALA A 306 5.57 -6.42 3.74
C ALA A 306 4.33 -5.61 4.06
N GLY A 307 3.64 -5.16 3.03
CA GLY A 307 2.49 -4.29 3.16
C GLY A 307 1.39 -4.66 2.17
N VAL A 308 0.16 -4.49 2.62
CA VAL A 308 -1.03 -4.50 1.78
C VAL A 308 -1.79 -3.21 1.99
N SER A 309 -2.49 -2.80 0.94
CA SER A 309 -3.49 -1.75 1.06
C SER A 309 -4.68 -2.25 1.87
N THR A 310 -5.44 -1.34 2.50
CA THR A 310 -6.77 -1.67 3.03
C THR A 310 -7.81 -1.95 1.93
N CYS A 311 -7.35 -2.04 0.69
CA CYS A 311 -8.06 -2.52 -0.48
C CYS A 311 -7.73 -3.97 -0.84
N ALA A 312 -6.80 -4.61 -0.13
CA ALA A 312 -6.48 -6.00 -0.35
C ALA A 312 -7.72 -6.89 -0.09
N PRO A 313 -7.92 -7.95 -0.88
CA PRO A 313 -9.08 -8.81 -0.75
C PRO A 313 -9.26 -9.36 0.65
N GLU A 314 -10.48 -9.26 1.17
CA GLU A 314 -10.94 -10.12 2.27
C GLU A 314 -11.34 -11.49 1.71
N ARG A 315 -11.49 -12.50 2.57
CA ARG A 315 -11.80 -13.89 2.16
C ARG A 315 -12.97 -13.98 1.15
N ASP A 316 -14.04 -13.23 1.40
CA ASP A 316 -15.24 -13.28 0.56
C ASP A 316 -15.04 -12.60 -0.80
N GLN A 317 -14.08 -11.69 -0.90
CA GLN A 317 -13.72 -10.99 -2.15
C GLN A 317 -12.64 -11.74 -2.94
N ALA A 318 -11.72 -12.43 -2.25
CA ALA A 318 -10.66 -13.21 -2.89
C ALA A 318 -11.18 -14.38 -3.72
N LYS A 319 -12.34 -14.95 -3.36
CA LYS A 319 -13.02 -15.97 -4.17
C LYS A 319 -13.69 -15.43 -5.43
N ALA A 320 -13.98 -14.12 -5.48
CA ALA A 320 -14.74 -13.48 -6.55
C ALA A 320 -13.85 -12.80 -7.61
N ALA A 321 -12.54 -12.68 -7.37
CA ALA A 321 -11.62 -12.10 -8.35
C ALA A 321 -11.44 -13.07 -9.54
N PRO A 322 -11.83 -12.70 -10.78
CA PRO A 322 -11.55 -13.53 -11.95
C PRO A 322 -10.03 -13.62 -12.13
N GLY A 323 -9.52 -14.84 -12.36
CA GLY A 323 -8.12 -15.04 -12.72
C GLY A 323 -7.78 -14.30 -14.01
N PRO A 324 -6.51 -13.92 -14.23
CA PRO A 324 -6.11 -13.25 -15.46
C PRO A 324 -6.45 -14.15 -16.65
N THR A 325 -7.25 -13.62 -17.57
CA THR A 325 -7.49 -14.19 -18.91
C THR A 325 -6.21 -14.15 -19.73
#